data_AF-A0A7Z0IV46-F1
#
_entry.id   AF-A0A7Z0IV46-F1
#
_cell.length_a   1.000
_cell.length_b   1.000
_cell.length_c   1.000
_cell.angle_alpha   90.00
_cell.angle_beta   90.00
_cell.angle_gamma   90.00
#
_symmetry.space_group_name_H-M   'P 1'
#
loop_
_entity.id
_entity.type
_entity.pdbx_description
1 polymer ?
#
loop_
_entity_poly.entity_id
_entity_poly.type
_entity_poly.pdbx_seq_one_letter_code
_entity_poly.pdbx_strand_id
1 'polypeptide(L)' 'MTGKLELRWLPVVDRRGRKHMEARWVEVSAPVANRHAA' A
#
# COMPACT_ATOMS: atom_id res chain seq x y z
N MET A 1 -11.42 -0.26 13.10
CA MET A 1 -10.46 -0.96 12.22
C MET A 1 -9.26 -0.04 12.07
N THR A 2 -8.13 -0.36 12.69
CA THR A 2 -6.88 0.40 12.54
C THR A 2 -5.97 -0.42 11.63
N GLY A 3 -5.93 -0.06 10.34
CA GLY A 3 -5.03 -0.67 9.37
C GLY A 3 -3.58 -0.26 9.61
N LYS A 4 -2.62 -1.11 9.21
CA LYS A 4 -1.18 -0.77 9.25
C LYS A 4 -0.86 0.04 7.99
N LEU A 5 -0.20 1.19 8.13
CA LEU A 5 0.36 1.93 7.01
C LEU A 5 1.84 1.59 6.85
N GLU A 6 2.27 1.39 5.60
CA GLU A 6 3.68 1.23 5.24
C GLU A 6 4.07 2.29 4.20
N LEU A 7 5.26 2.89 4.36
CA LEU A 7 5.82 3.80 3.38
C LEU A 7 6.44 2.99 2.23
N ARG A 8 5.97 3.22 0.99
CA ARG A 8 6.44 2.50 -0.19
C ARG A 8 6.76 3.46 -1.33
N TRP A 9 7.80 3.13 -2.11
CA TRP A 9 8.11 3.80 -3.36
C TRP A 9 7.24 3.21 -4.47
N LEU A 10 6.38 4.03 -5.08
CA LEU A 10 5.48 3.61 -6.15
C LEU A 10 5.80 4.36 -7.45
N PRO A 11 5.73 3.71 -8.62
CA PRO A 11 5.86 4.40 -9.89
C PRO A 11 4.64 5.27 -10.15
N VAL A 12 4.88 6.50 -10.62
CA VAL A 12 3.85 7.49 -10.94
C VAL A 12 4.13 8.07 -12.30
N VAL A 13 3.06 8.43 -13.02
CA VAL A 13 3.14 9.16 -14.28
C VAL A 13 2.66 10.60 -14.01
N ASP A 14 3.53 11.58 -14.24
CA ASP A 14 3.15 12.99 -14.10
C ASP A 14 2.20 13.46 -15.22
N ARG A 15 1.66 14.67 -15.11
CA ARG A 15 0.76 15.25 -16.12
C ARG A 15 1.41 15.41 -17.50
N ARG A 16 2.74 15.33 -17.60
CA ARG A 16 3.51 15.42 -18.85
C ARG A 16 3.88 14.02 -19.39
N GLY A 17 3.39 12.94 -18.76
CA GLY A 17 3.66 11.56 -19.16
C GLY A 17 5.01 11.00 -18.68
N ARG A 18 5.75 11.71 -17.82
CA ARG A 18 7.05 11.23 -17.33
C ARG A 18 6.87 10.28 -16.17
N LYS A 19 7.65 9.19 -16.15
CA LYS A 19 7.68 8.21 -15.06
C LYS A 19 8.70 8.62 -14.01
N HIS A 20 8.28 8.61 -12.75
CA HIS A 20 9.17 8.78 -11.59
C HIS A 20 8.65 7.96 -10.39
N MET A 21 9.42 7.91 -9.32
CA MET A 21 9.06 7.21 -8.09
C MET A 21 8.59 8.22 -7.04
N GLU A 22 7.52 7.91 -6.32
CA GLU A 22 7.04 8.70 -5.18
C GLU A 22 6.91 7.83 -3.93
N ALA A 23 7.32 8.39 -2.78
CA ALA A 23 7.11 7.76 -1.48
C ALA A 23 5.66 8.02 -1.03
N ARG A 24 4.88 6.95 -0.86
CA ARG A 24 3.46 6.99 -0.51
C ARG A 24 3.15 6.07 0.65
N TRP A 25 2.30 6.52 1.57
CA TRP A 25 1.72 5.67 2.61
C TRP A 25 0.68 4.75 1.98
N VAL A 26 0.85 3.45 2.15
CA VAL A 26 -0.05 2.42 1.64
C VAL A 26 -0.63 1.67 2.82
N GLU A 27 -1.96 1.52 2.85
CA GLU A 27 -2.61 0.63 3.80
C GLU A 27 -2.30 -0.82 3.44
N VAL A 28 -1.67 -1.50 4.37
CA VAL A 28 -1.37 -2.92 4.31
C VAL A 28 -2.25 -3.56 5.38
N SER A 29 -3.43 -4.02 4.97
CA SER A 29 -4.22 -4.90 5.82
C SER A 29 -3.39 -6.16 6.08
N ALA A 30 -3.06 -6.44 7.35
CA ALA A 30 -2.63 -7.78 7.71
C ALA A 30 -3.75 -8.75 7.28
N PRO A 31 -3.43 -9.92 6.69
CA PRO A 31 -4.46 -10.92 6.44
C PRO A 31 -5.14 -11.18 7.79
N VAL A 32 -6.45 -10.96 7.85
CA VAL A 32 -7.22 -11.26 9.05
C VAL A 32 -7.08 -12.76 9.27
N ALA A 33 -6.24 -13.16 10.21
CA ALA A 33 -6.11 -14.54 10.64
C ALA A 33 -7.37 -14.93 11.45
N ASN A 34 -8.52 -14.96 10.79
CA ASN A 34 -9.76 -15.53 11.33
C ASN A 34 -10.17 -16.70 10.44
N ARG A 35 -9.48 -17.83 10.59
CA ARG A 35 -10.10 -19.14 10.44
C ARG A 35 -9.29 -20.21 11.16
N HIS A 36 -9.34 -20.20 12.50
CA HIS A 36 -9.29 -21.49 13.19
C HIS A 36 -10.64 -22.15 12.89
N ALA A 37 -10.67 -23.00 11.87
CA ALA A 37 -11.73 -23.98 11.75
C ALA A 37 -11.57 -24.98 12.91
N ALA A 38 -12.73 -25.48 13.35
CA ALA A 38 -13.01 -26.27 14.55
C ALA A 38 -11.99 -27.37 14.90
#